data_AF-A0AAU3PR04-F1
#
_entry.id   AF-A0AAU3PR04-F1
#
_cell.length_a   1.000
_cell.length_b   1.000
_cell.length_c   1.000
_cell.angle_alpha   90.00
_cell.angle_beta   90.00
_cell.angle_gamma   90.00
#
_symmetry.space_group_name_H-M   'P 1'
#
loop_
_entity.id
_entity.type
_entity.pdbx_description
1 polymer ?
#
loop_
_entity_poly.entity_id
_entity_poly.type
_entity_poly.pdbx_seq_one_letter_code
_entity_poly.pdbx_strand_id
1 'polypeptide(L)'
;MENIDIEALRSAIRSTVGDEADPALFAAAAIAQRAWRDSEVELAHAGDGLKRISDGEMFAANVVMFRIVRDNLRMPGSEWSELASELIRADRVIAGRTVADLLGTLREPWTHTVTSVFDTCSQIECQHGRDYLIAMNAALALVSVRDTDWGMPRWPAVVEAFVNDLDSAPPVNIEDLRRGLLTAPDTLGGKVLQWCIDKGIGFART
;
A
#
# COMPACT_ATOMS: atom_id res chain seq x y z
N MET A 1 28.40 -0.13 4.93
CA MET A 1 27.37 -1.14 5.25
C MET A 1 27.75 -2.35 4.44
N GLU A 2 28.05 -3.50 5.06
CA GLU A 2 28.29 -4.73 4.28
C GLU A 2 27.05 -5.01 3.44
N ASN A 3 27.23 -5.36 2.16
CA ASN A 3 26.12 -5.76 1.29
C ASN A 3 25.47 -7.00 1.91
N ILE A 4 24.22 -6.87 2.35
CA ILE A 4 23.43 -8.01 2.79
C ILE A 4 23.32 -8.97 1.59
N ASP A 5 23.55 -10.25 1.78
CA ASP A 5 23.47 -11.21 0.69
C ASP A 5 22.02 -11.30 0.16
N ILE A 6 21.85 -11.13 -1.15
CA ILE A 6 20.55 -11.24 -1.82
C ILE A 6 19.94 -12.64 -1.63
N GLU A 7 20.76 -13.69 -1.55
CA GLU A 7 20.26 -15.04 -1.33
C GLU A 7 19.76 -15.24 0.10
N ALA A 8 20.36 -14.56 1.08
CA ALA A 8 19.84 -14.55 2.45
C ALA A 8 18.48 -13.83 2.52
N LEU A 9 18.32 -12.70 1.82
CA LEU A 9 17.04 -11.98 1.74
C LEU A 9 15.95 -12.84 1.08
N ARG A 10 16.27 -13.45 -0.06
CA ARG A 10 15.36 -14.37 -0.77
C ARG A 10 14.98 -15.57 0.10
N SER A 11 15.94 -16.14 0.82
CA SER A 11 15.68 -17.26 1.74
C SER A 11 14.73 -16.87 2.87
N ALA A 12 14.89 -15.68 3.45
CA ALA A 12 14.02 -15.20 4.53
C ALA A 12 12.57 -14.99 4.06
N ILE A 13 12.38 -14.49 2.83
CA ILE A 13 11.06 -14.35 2.21
C ILE A 13 10.44 -15.74 2.02
N ARG A 14 11.12 -16.65 1.32
CA ARG A 14 10.61 -18.00 1.05
C ARG A 14 10.24 -18.75 2.34
N SER A 15 11.06 -18.65 3.39
CA SER A 15 10.77 -19.33 4.66
C SER A 15 9.54 -18.76 5.37
N THR A 16 9.16 -17.51 5.11
CA THR A 16 8.08 -16.82 5.81
C THR A 16 6.76 -16.91 5.04
N VAL A 17 6.80 -16.71 3.73
CA VAL A 17 5.59 -16.56 2.89
C VAL A 17 5.43 -17.68 1.84
N GLY A 18 6.37 -18.62 1.77
CA GLY A 18 6.37 -19.75 0.83
C GLY A 18 7.02 -19.44 -0.51
N ASP A 19 7.28 -20.50 -1.30
CA ASP A 19 8.00 -20.41 -2.58
C ASP A 19 7.18 -19.79 -3.72
N GLU A 20 5.85 -19.83 -3.62
CA GLU A 20 4.91 -19.30 -4.63
C GLU A 20 4.64 -17.80 -4.47
N ALA A 21 5.16 -17.18 -3.40
CA ALA A 21 4.96 -15.76 -3.14
C ALA A 21 5.76 -14.89 -4.11
N ASP A 22 5.10 -13.95 -4.79
CA ASP A 22 5.76 -12.96 -5.66
C ASP A 22 6.45 -11.87 -4.80
N PRO A 23 7.80 -11.83 -4.71
CA PRO A 23 8.50 -10.85 -3.90
C PRO A 23 8.25 -9.40 -4.36
N ALA A 24 7.90 -9.18 -5.64
CA ALA A 24 7.61 -7.85 -6.13
C ALA A 24 6.34 -7.25 -5.49
N LEU A 25 5.35 -8.08 -5.11
CA LEU A 25 4.16 -7.60 -4.40
C LEU A 25 4.52 -7.12 -2.99
N PHE A 26 5.34 -7.89 -2.27
CA PHE A 26 5.81 -7.52 -0.94
C PHE A 26 6.67 -6.25 -0.99
N ALA A 27 7.58 -6.17 -1.96
CA ALA A 27 8.39 -4.97 -2.19
C ALA A 27 7.52 -3.73 -2.46
N ALA A 28 6.50 -3.88 -3.32
CA ALA A 28 5.56 -2.80 -3.62
C ALA A 28 4.81 -2.33 -2.37
N ALA A 29 4.35 -3.25 -1.53
CA ALA A 29 3.67 -2.94 -0.29
C ALA A 29 4.57 -2.18 0.69
N ALA A 30 5.81 -2.63 0.92
CA ALA A 30 6.75 -1.95 1.81
C ALA A 30 7.15 -0.55 1.32
N ILE A 31 7.35 -0.36 0.01
CA ILE A 31 7.67 0.95 -0.56
C ILE A 31 6.44 1.88 -0.46
N ALA A 32 5.26 1.40 -0.83
CA ALA A 32 4.01 2.17 -0.75
C ALA A 32 3.69 2.57 0.69
N GLN A 33 3.90 1.67 1.65
CA GLN A 33 3.72 1.94 3.08
C GLN A 33 4.61 3.09 3.54
N ARG A 34 5.92 3.06 3.24
CA ARG A 34 6.85 4.14 3.60
C ARG A 34 6.56 5.46 2.89
N ALA A 35 6.10 5.42 1.64
CA ALA A 35 5.78 6.61 0.86
C ALA A 35 4.43 7.26 1.25
N TRP A 36 3.57 6.54 1.96
CA TRP A 36 2.22 7.01 2.31
C TRP A 36 1.84 6.72 3.75
N ARG A 37 1.58 5.47 4.13
CA ARG A 37 1.05 5.12 5.45
C ARG A 37 1.97 5.55 6.59
N ASP A 38 3.26 5.26 6.50
CA ASP A 38 4.25 5.57 7.55
C ASP A 38 4.91 6.94 7.28
N SER A 39 4.08 7.97 7.06
CA SER A 39 4.53 9.33 6.74
C SER A 39 3.65 10.39 7.43
N GLU A 40 3.78 11.65 7.02
CA GLU A 40 2.92 12.76 7.43
C GLU A 40 1.44 12.51 7.15
N VAL A 41 1.10 11.61 6.23
CA VAL A 41 -0.29 11.18 6.01
C VAL A 41 -0.89 10.59 7.28
N GLU A 42 -0.10 9.90 8.11
CA GLU A 42 -0.59 9.37 9.38
C GLU A 42 -1.02 10.49 10.33
N LEU A 43 -0.39 11.67 10.28
CA LEU A 43 -0.86 12.85 11.05
C LEU A 43 -2.12 13.48 10.44
N ALA A 44 -2.29 13.39 9.12
CA ALA A 44 -3.53 13.83 8.46
C ALA A 44 -4.71 12.90 8.80
N HIS A 45 -4.41 11.62 9.05
CA HIS A 45 -5.35 10.56 9.38
C HIS A 45 -5.66 10.47 10.87
N ALA A 46 -4.63 10.49 11.70
CA ALA A 46 -4.72 10.27 13.13
C ALA A 46 -5.66 11.30 13.77
N GLY A 47 -6.40 10.80 14.75
CA GLY A 47 -7.41 11.56 15.48
C GLY A 47 -6.85 12.64 16.40
N ASP A 48 -5.53 12.86 16.39
CA ASP A 48 -4.76 13.79 17.22
C ASP A 48 -4.79 15.24 16.74
N GLY A 49 -5.58 15.56 15.71
CA GLY A 49 -6.15 16.91 15.60
C GLY A 49 -6.68 17.35 14.24
N LEU A 50 -6.23 16.74 13.14
CA LEU A 50 -6.61 17.19 11.80
C LEU A 50 -7.81 16.43 11.22
N LYS A 51 -7.90 15.11 11.46
CA LYS A 51 -9.00 14.23 10.98
C LYS A 51 -9.40 14.49 9.52
N ARG A 52 -8.42 14.70 8.65
CA ARG A 52 -8.63 15.05 7.23
C ARG A 52 -8.91 13.83 6.38
N ILE A 53 -8.42 12.67 6.82
CA ILE A 53 -8.48 11.39 6.12
C ILE A 53 -9.15 10.36 7.04
N SER A 54 -10.33 9.90 6.65
CA SER A 54 -11.03 8.77 7.28
C SER A 54 -10.27 7.45 7.08
N ASP A 55 -10.55 6.42 7.87
CA ASP A 55 -9.96 5.09 7.66
C ASP A 55 -10.29 4.55 6.26
N GLY A 56 -11.51 4.79 5.78
CA GLY A 56 -11.93 4.39 4.43
C GLY A 56 -11.17 5.10 3.32
N GLU A 57 -10.88 6.39 3.47
CA GLU A 57 -10.01 7.13 2.53
C GLU A 57 -8.56 6.63 2.61
N MET A 58 -8.05 6.36 3.82
CA MET A 58 -6.72 5.80 4.01
C MET A 58 -6.58 4.43 3.34
N PHE A 59 -7.58 3.56 3.47
CA PHE A 59 -7.59 2.26 2.79
C PHE A 59 -7.58 2.45 1.27
N ALA A 60 -8.47 3.27 0.70
CA ALA A 60 -8.43 3.55 -0.74
C ALA A 60 -7.07 4.09 -1.20
N ALA A 61 -6.47 5.00 -0.43
CA ALA A 61 -5.17 5.58 -0.75
C ALA A 61 -4.05 4.53 -0.73
N ASN A 62 -4.01 3.65 0.28
CA ASN A 62 -3.04 2.55 0.37
C ASN A 62 -3.11 1.63 -0.87
N VAL A 63 -4.32 1.31 -1.34
CA VAL A 63 -4.53 0.51 -2.56
C VAL A 63 -3.98 1.21 -3.80
N VAL A 64 -4.26 2.50 -3.95
CA VAL A 64 -3.75 3.31 -5.07
C VAL A 64 -2.22 3.35 -5.04
N MET A 65 -1.62 3.64 -3.88
CA MET A 65 -0.18 3.70 -3.68
C MET A 65 0.52 2.38 -4.00
N PHE A 66 -0.03 1.26 -3.50
CA PHE A 66 0.49 -0.06 -3.81
C PHE A 66 0.50 -0.33 -5.32
N ARG A 67 -0.59 -0.01 -6.03
CA ARG A 67 -0.70 -0.26 -7.48
C ARG A 67 0.34 0.53 -8.26
N ILE A 68 0.48 1.81 -7.94
CA ILE A 68 1.46 2.70 -8.59
C ILE A 68 2.87 2.12 -8.48
N VAL A 69 3.26 1.70 -7.28
CA VAL A 69 4.59 1.13 -7.05
C VAL A 69 4.73 -0.25 -7.71
N ARG A 70 3.73 -1.13 -7.57
CA ARG A 70 3.73 -2.46 -8.19
C ARG A 70 3.87 -2.36 -9.70
N ASP A 71 3.14 -1.45 -10.32
CA ASP A 71 3.14 -1.29 -11.77
C ASP A 71 4.49 -0.72 -12.25
N ASN A 72 5.10 0.21 -11.50
CA ASN A 72 6.47 0.69 -11.75
C ASN A 72 7.51 -0.45 -11.66
N LEU A 73 7.41 -1.31 -10.63
CA LEU A 73 8.33 -2.46 -10.48
C LEU A 73 8.22 -3.50 -11.62
N ARG A 74 7.09 -3.53 -12.34
CA ARG A 74 6.86 -4.43 -13.49
C ARG A 74 7.41 -3.89 -14.81
N MET A 75 7.66 -2.59 -14.92
CA MET A 75 8.22 -1.98 -16.14
C MET A 75 9.73 -2.26 -16.25
N PRO A 76 10.29 -2.52 -17.45
CA PRO A 76 11.73 -2.71 -17.60
C PRO A 76 12.47 -1.37 -17.39
N GLY A 77 13.07 -1.18 -16.20
CA GLY A 77 13.59 0.11 -15.76
C GLY A 77 12.57 0.86 -14.89
N SER A 78 13.04 1.49 -13.81
CA SER A 78 12.17 2.21 -12.86
C SER A 78 12.47 3.69 -13.00
N GLU A 79 11.49 4.47 -13.42
CA GLU A 79 11.61 5.92 -13.51
C GLU A 79 11.16 6.54 -12.17
N TRP A 80 11.90 6.24 -11.09
CA TRP A 80 11.54 6.62 -9.72
C TRP A 80 11.30 8.13 -9.55
N SER A 81 12.08 8.95 -10.24
CA SER A 81 11.96 10.42 -10.19
C SER A 81 10.72 10.94 -10.93
N GLU A 82 10.37 10.32 -12.06
CA GLU A 82 9.13 10.63 -12.79
C GLU A 82 7.92 10.18 -11.97
N LEU A 83 7.98 8.99 -11.38
CA LEU A 83 6.96 8.48 -10.47
C LEU A 83 6.75 9.40 -9.27
N ALA A 84 7.84 9.89 -8.65
CA ALA A 84 7.76 10.86 -7.55
C ALA A 84 7.08 12.15 -8.01
N SER A 85 7.54 12.71 -9.13
CA SER A 85 7.05 13.98 -9.67
C SER A 85 5.57 13.93 -10.01
N GLU A 86 5.11 12.81 -10.55
CA GLU A 86 3.70 12.59 -10.80
C GLU A 86 2.94 12.45 -9.48
N LEU A 87 3.42 11.62 -8.56
CA LEU A 87 2.72 11.29 -7.33
C LEU A 87 2.48 12.50 -6.42
N ILE A 88 3.44 13.43 -6.36
CA ILE A 88 3.37 14.62 -5.49
C ILE A 88 2.53 15.76 -6.05
N ARG A 89 1.97 15.61 -7.26
CA ARG A 89 1.12 16.63 -7.87
C ARG A 89 -0.06 16.96 -6.98
N ALA A 90 -0.25 18.26 -6.74
CA ALA A 90 -1.32 18.76 -5.87
C ALA A 90 -2.73 18.35 -6.34
N ASP A 91 -2.93 18.22 -7.65
CA ASP A 91 -4.19 17.85 -8.30
C ASP A 91 -4.36 16.35 -8.52
N ARG A 92 -3.36 15.53 -8.19
CA ARG A 92 -3.48 14.07 -8.28
C ARG A 92 -4.58 13.60 -7.35
N VAL A 93 -5.49 12.79 -7.88
CA VAL A 93 -6.58 12.20 -7.11
C VAL A 93 -6.11 10.91 -6.46
N ILE A 94 -6.17 10.86 -5.14
CA ILE A 94 -5.94 9.67 -4.32
C ILE A 94 -7.16 9.51 -3.42
N ALA A 95 -7.73 8.30 -3.35
CA ALA A 95 -8.94 8.03 -2.56
C ALA A 95 -10.16 8.93 -2.90
N GLY A 96 -10.29 9.36 -4.16
CA GLY A 96 -11.41 10.18 -4.63
C GLY A 96 -11.32 11.68 -4.31
N ARG A 97 -10.23 12.13 -3.67
CA ARG A 97 -9.93 13.55 -3.41
C ARG A 97 -8.53 13.90 -3.90
N THR A 98 -8.21 15.17 -4.06
CA THR A 98 -6.87 15.56 -4.48
C THR A 98 -5.87 15.44 -3.33
N VAL A 99 -4.59 15.21 -3.64
CA VAL A 99 -3.48 15.23 -2.67
C VAL A 99 -3.49 16.52 -1.83
N ALA A 100 -3.70 17.68 -2.48
CA ALA A 100 -3.78 18.95 -1.77
C ALA A 100 -4.96 19.01 -0.78
N ASP A 101 -6.10 18.44 -1.15
CA ASP A 101 -7.28 18.39 -0.30
C ASP A 101 -7.11 17.40 0.87
N LEU A 102 -6.51 16.24 0.64
CA LEU A 102 -6.23 15.28 1.72
C LEU A 102 -5.23 15.84 2.73
N LEU A 103 -4.09 16.37 2.26
CA LEU A 103 -2.96 16.68 3.15
C LEU A 103 -2.91 18.14 3.62
N GLY A 104 -3.48 19.08 2.86
CA GLY A 104 -3.41 20.50 3.21
C GLY A 104 -1.96 20.96 3.45
N THR A 105 -1.69 21.50 4.64
CA THR A 105 -0.35 21.96 5.02
C THR A 105 0.67 20.83 5.17
N LEU A 106 0.23 19.58 5.35
CA LEU A 106 1.11 18.41 5.44
C LEU A 106 1.59 17.94 4.06
N ARG A 107 1.06 18.50 2.96
CA ARG A 107 1.49 18.13 1.61
C ARG A 107 2.97 18.35 1.42
N GLU A 108 3.48 19.52 1.82
CA GLU A 108 4.88 19.88 1.59
C GLU A 108 5.87 18.99 2.34
N PRO A 109 5.75 18.71 3.64
CA PRO A 109 6.63 17.72 4.27
C PRO A 109 6.46 16.32 3.67
N TRP A 110 5.24 15.92 3.30
CA TRP A 110 5.00 14.65 2.61
C TRP A 110 5.70 14.54 1.24
N THR A 111 5.80 15.62 0.45
CA THR A 111 6.54 15.59 -0.83
C THR A 111 8.02 15.29 -0.63
N HIS A 112 8.61 15.76 0.47
CA HIS A 112 9.99 15.45 0.85
C HIS A 112 10.12 13.96 1.22
N THR A 113 9.16 13.41 1.96
CA THR A 113 9.12 11.97 2.30
C THR A 113 9.04 11.10 1.04
N VAL A 114 8.12 11.38 0.13
CA VAL A 114 7.98 10.64 -1.14
C VAL A 114 9.28 10.69 -1.95
N THR A 115 9.84 11.89 -2.11
CA THR A 115 11.08 12.10 -2.86
C THR A 115 12.23 11.30 -2.24
N SER A 116 12.40 11.37 -0.92
CA SER A 116 13.43 10.62 -0.19
C SER A 116 13.28 9.09 -0.34
N VAL A 117 12.06 8.58 -0.24
CA VAL A 117 11.79 7.14 -0.40
C VAL A 117 12.12 6.68 -1.82
N PHE A 118 11.73 7.43 -2.85
CA PHE A 118 11.96 7.04 -4.24
C PHE A 118 13.40 7.28 -4.69
N ASP A 119 14.07 8.32 -4.19
CA ASP A 119 15.52 8.52 -4.37
C ASP A 119 16.31 7.37 -3.76
N THR A 120 15.91 6.89 -2.57
CA THR A 120 16.52 5.71 -1.95
C THR A 120 16.33 4.47 -2.82
N CYS A 121 15.15 4.27 -3.40
CA CYS A 121 14.90 3.14 -4.31
C CYS A 121 15.77 3.24 -5.57
N SER A 122 15.88 4.44 -6.16
CA SER A 122 16.73 4.72 -7.32
C SER A 122 18.20 4.44 -7.04
N GLN A 123 18.72 4.90 -5.89
CA GLN A 123 20.10 4.67 -5.49
C GLN A 123 20.41 3.18 -5.30
N ILE A 124 19.51 2.43 -4.64
CA ILE A 124 19.67 0.99 -4.41
C ILE A 124 19.63 0.22 -5.73
N GLU A 125 18.67 0.53 -6.62
CA GLU A 125 18.58 -0.11 -7.93
C GLU A 125 19.81 0.19 -8.79
N CYS A 126 20.33 1.42 -8.76
CA CYS A 126 21.54 1.80 -9.49
C CYS A 126 22.81 1.11 -8.96
N GLN A 127 22.95 0.96 -7.65
CA GLN A 127 24.15 0.40 -7.01
C GLN A 127 24.17 -1.13 -6.99
N HIS A 128 23.01 -1.77 -6.82
CA HIS A 128 22.92 -3.21 -6.55
C HIS A 128 22.04 -3.97 -7.55
N GLY A 129 21.38 -3.26 -8.45
CA GLY A 129 20.42 -3.83 -9.38
C GLY A 129 19.02 -4.00 -8.78
N ARG A 130 18.06 -4.21 -9.67
CA ARG A 130 16.64 -4.32 -9.34
C ARG A 130 16.31 -5.52 -8.45
N ASP A 131 16.90 -6.67 -8.74
CA ASP A 131 16.65 -7.90 -7.98
C ASP A 131 16.96 -7.69 -6.49
N TYR A 132 18.03 -6.95 -6.21
CA TYR A 132 18.42 -6.58 -4.86
C TYR A 132 17.40 -5.63 -4.22
N LEU A 133 16.99 -4.58 -4.95
CA LEU A 133 15.95 -3.65 -4.48
C LEU A 133 14.67 -4.41 -4.08
N ILE A 134 14.22 -5.33 -4.93
CA ILE A 134 13.01 -6.13 -4.70
C ILE A 134 13.21 -7.03 -3.47
N ALA A 135 14.29 -7.80 -3.40
CA ALA A 135 14.55 -8.71 -2.29
C ALA A 135 14.64 -7.97 -0.94
N MET A 136 15.30 -6.82 -0.92
CA MET A 136 15.44 -6.01 0.29
C MET A 136 14.08 -5.46 0.76
N ASN A 137 13.29 -4.87 -0.14
CA ASN A 137 11.98 -4.31 0.23
C ASN A 137 10.97 -5.41 0.57
N ALA A 138 11.03 -6.56 -0.09
CA ALA A 138 10.19 -7.70 0.24
C ALA A 138 10.50 -8.26 1.64
N ALA A 139 11.78 -8.30 2.04
CA ALA A 139 12.17 -8.68 3.40
C ALA A 139 11.70 -7.65 4.43
N LEU A 140 11.76 -6.35 4.12
CA LEU A 140 11.20 -5.30 4.98
C LEU A 140 9.68 -5.45 5.16
N ALA A 141 8.96 -5.87 4.12
CA ALA A 141 7.52 -6.09 4.19
C ALA A 141 7.15 -7.12 5.26
N LEU A 142 8.01 -8.11 5.54
CA LEU A 142 7.75 -9.16 6.53
C LEU A 142 7.59 -8.62 7.97
N VAL A 143 8.09 -7.41 8.24
CA VAL A 143 7.98 -6.77 9.56
C VAL A 143 7.08 -5.53 9.56
N SER A 144 6.75 -4.97 8.39
CA SER A 144 5.99 -3.72 8.29
C SER A 144 4.58 -3.89 7.70
N VAL A 145 4.36 -4.89 6.83
CA VAL A 145 3.12 -5.13 6.09
C VAL A 145 2.41 -6.35 6.67
N ARG A 146 1.08 -6.29 6.79
CA ARG A 146 0.31 -7.47 7.20
C ARG A 146 0.04 -8.33 5.98
N ASP A 147 0.18 -9.65 6.13
CA ASP A 147 -0.19 -10.60 5.07
C ASP A 147 -1.69 -10.59 4.73
N THR A 148 -2.50 -9.92 5.55
CA THR A 148 -3.93 -9.62 5.38
C THR A 148 -4.21 -8.26 4.72
N ASP A 149 -3.22 -7.52 4.23
CA ASP A 149 -3.45 -6.26 3.53
C ASP A 149 -3.80 -6.50 2.05
N TRP A 150 -4.49 -5.55 1.41
CA TRP A 150 -4.86 -5.68 0.00
C TRP A 150 -3.63 -5.87 -0.89
N GLY A 151 -3.69 -6.86 -1.79
CA GLY A 151 -2.58 -7.24 -2.66
C GLY A 151 -1.68 -8.34 -2.08
N MET A 152 -1.85 -8.71 -0.81
CA MET A 152 -1.13 -9.80 -0.17
C MET A 152 -1.85 -11.16 -0.35
N PRO A 153 -1.14 -12.30 -0.25
CA PRO A 153 -1.70 -13.61 -0.57
C PRO A 153 -2.94 -14.04 0.23
N ARG A 154 -3.10 -13.57 1.48
CA ARG A 154 -4.26 -13.94 2.31
C ARG A 154 -5.45 -13.00 2.15
N TRP A 155 -5.29 -11.87 1.47
CA TRP A 155 -6.38 -10.91 1.26
C TRP A 155 -7.67 -11.56 0.69
N PRO A 156 -7.61 -12.44 -0.32
CA PRO A 156 -8.82 -13.09 -0.82
C PRO A 156 -9.57 -13.85 0.28
N ALA A 157 -8.87 -14.61 1.12
CA ALA A 157 -9.49 -15.33 2.23
C ALA A 157 -10.09 -14.37 3.27
N VAL A 158 -9.44 -13.23 3.53
CA VAL A 158 -9.96 -12.17 4.42
C VAL A 158 -11.28 -11.63 3.89
N VAL A 159 -11.38 -11.34 2.60
CA VAL A 159 -12.62 -10.86 1.96
C VAL A 159 -13.72 -11.91 2.06
N GLU A 160 -13.41 -13.18 1.80
CA GLU A 160 -14.38 -14.28 1.89
C GLU A 160 -14.92 -14.44 3.31
N ALA A 161 -14.04 -14.49 4.31
CA ALA A 161 -14.43 -14.57 5.72
C ALA A 161 -15.29 -13.34 6.11
N PHE A 162 -14.84 -12.15 5.75
CA PHE A 162 -15.56 -10.90 6.02
C PHE A 162 -16.98 -10.90 5.43
N VAL A 163 -17.14 -11.28 4.16
CA VAL A 163 -18.44 -11.29 3.47
C VAL A 163 -19.38 -12.34 4.08
N ASN A 164 -18.85 -13.50 4.48
CA ASN A 164 -19.64 -14.57 5.09
C ASN A 164 -20.11 -14.25 6.51
N ASP A 165 -19.34 -13.44 7.25
CA ASP A 165 -19.61 -13.08 8.65
C ASP A 165 -20.46 -11.80 8.80
N LEU A 166 -20.93 -11.21 7.70
CA LEU A 166 -21.73 -9.98 7.74
C LEU A 166 -23.07 -10.18 8.47
N ASP A 167 -23.28 -9.38 9.52
CA ASP A 167 -24.51 -9.34 10.32
C ASP A 167 -25.54 -8.31 9.82
N SER A 168 -25.20 -7.55 8.78
CA SER A 168 -26.02 -6.45 8.26
C SER A 168 -25.76 -6.22 6.77
N ALA A 169 -26.76 -5.65 6.09
CA ALA A 169 -26.66 -5.39 4.67
C ALA A 169 -25.59 -4.31 4.39
N PRO A 170 -24.67 -4.56 3.43
CA PRO A 170 -23.70 -3.55 3.02
C PRO A 170 -24.36 -2.36 2.31
N PRO A 171 -23.67 -1.20 2.24
CA PRO A 171 -24.17 0.00 1.55
C PRO A 171 -24.23 -0.15 0.01
N VAL A 172 -23.74 -1.26 -0.52
CA VAL A 172 -23.77 -1.65 -1.93
C VAL A 172 -24.21 -3.12 -2.04
N ASN A 173 -24.46 -3.62 -3.25
CA ASN A 173 -24.74 -5.05 -3.44
C ASN A 173 -23.56 -5.92 -2.93
N ILE A 174 -23.86 -7.04 -2.27
CA ILE A 174 -22.83 -7.90 -1.65
C ILE A 174 -21.84 -8.50 -2.67
N GLU A 175 -22.30 -8.84 -3.88
CA GLU A 175 -21.43 -9.35 -4.94
C GLU A 175 -20.56 -8.24 -5.52
N ASP A 176 -21.08 -7.03 -5.62
CA ASP A 176 -20.31 -5.84 -6.02
C ASP A 176 -19.26 -5.48 -4.95
N LEU A 177 -19.61 -5.61 -3.67
CA LEU A 177 -18.69 -5.41 -2.56
C LEU A 177 -17.55 -6.43 -2.62
N ARG A 178 -17.87 -7.72 -2.69
CA ARG A 178 -16.89 -8.82 -2.77
C ARG A 178 -15.94 -8.59 -3.96
N ARG A 179 -16.51 -8.41 -5.16
CA ARG A 179 -15.73 -8.17 -6.37
C ARG A 179 -14.85 -6.92 -6.27
N GLY A 180 -15.40 -5.83 -5.72
CA GLY A 180 -14.67 -4.58 -5.53
C GLY A 180 -13.50 -4.74 -4.58
N LEU A 181 -13.72 -5.37 -3.41
CA LEU A 181 -12.65 -5.63 -2.43
C LEU A 181 -11.55 -6.54 -3.00
N LEU A 182 -11.89 -7.50 -3.86
CA LEU A 182 -10.90 -8.39 -4.48
C LEU A 182 -10.10 -7.69 -5.58
N THR A 183 -10.75 -6.87 -6.41
CA THR A 183 -10.13 -6.36 -7.64
C THR A 183 -9.68 -4.90 -7.54
N ALA A 184 -10.51 -4.02 -6.96
CA ALA A 184 -10.30 -2.58 -6.91
C ALA A 184 -11.02 -1.88 -5.75
N PRO A 185 -10.57 -2.07 -4.48
CA PRO A 185 -11.25 -1.49 -3.32
C PRO A 185 -11.36 0.03 -3.38
N ASP A 186 -10.34 0.70 -3.91
CA ASP A 186 -10.30 2.15 -4.09
C ASP A 186 -11.49 2.70 -4.91
N THR A 187 -12.07 1.90 -5.80
CA THR A 187 -13.23 2.27 -6.61
C THR A 187 -14.58 2.17 -5.88
N LEU A 188 -14.62 1.49 -4.72
CA LEU A 188 -15.83 1.41 -3.88
C LEU A 188 -16.13 2.75 -3.17
N GLY A 189 -15.11 3.63 -3.09
CA GLY A 189 -15.21 4.93 -2.44
C GLY A 189 -15.04 4.88 -0.93
N GLY A 190 -14.54 5.98 -0.36
CA GLY A 190 -14.15 6.05 1.05
C GLY A 190 -15.26 5.70 2.04
N LYS A 191 -16.54 6.00 1.73
CA LYS A 191 -17.67 5.66 2.63
C LYS A 191 -17.92 4.15 2.73
N VAL A 192 -17.85 3.43 1.60
CA VAL A 192 -18.04 1.97 1.59
C VAL A 192 -16.88 1.28 2.30
N LEU A 193 -15.65 1.77 2.06
CA LEU A 193 -14.47 1.24 2.73
C LEU A 193 -14.47 1.55 4.23
N GLN A 194 -14.91 2.74 4.64
CA GLN A 194 -15.10 3.06 6.06
C GLN A 194 -16.08 2.08 6.71
N TRP A 195 -17.21 1.81 6.06
CA TRP A 195 -18.16 0.81 6.56
C TRP A 195 -17.52 -0.59 6.71
N CYS A 196 -16.66 -1.00 5.78
CA CYS A 196 -15.94 -2.27 5.89
C CYS A 196 -14.99 -2.31 7.09
N ILE A 197 -14.31 -1.20 7.36
CA ILE A 197 -13.39 -1.05 8.50
C ILE A 197 -14.18 -1.05 9.81
N ASP A 198 -15.30 -0.33 9.87
CA ASP A 198 -16.20 -0.31 11.02
C ASP A 198 -16.78 -1.71 11.32
N LYS A 199 -16.96 -2.53 10.27
CA LYS A 199 -17.35 -3.95 10.35
C LYS A 199 -16.19 -4.91 10.58
N GLY A 200 -14.98 -4.39 10.74
CA GLY A 200 -13.82 -5.18 11.19
C GLY A 200 -13.21 -6.07 10.12
N ILE A 201 -13.25 -5.68 8.83
CA ILE A 201 -12.60 -6.44 7.74
C ILE A 201 -11.14 -6.81 8.05
N GLY A 202 -10.38 -5.91 8.69
CA GLY A 202 -8.99 -6.17 9.10
C GLY A 202 -8.80 -7.16 10.25
N PHE A 203 -9.90 -7.64 10.84
CA PHE A 203 -9.92 -8.62 11.93
C PHE A 203 -10.66 -9.91 11.55
N ALA A 204 -11.11 -10.03 10.30
CA ALA A 204 -11.77 -11.25 9.81
C ALA A 204 -10.79 -12.43 9.94
N ARG A 205 -11.23 -13.47 10.65
CA ARG A 205 -10.39 -14.64 10.93
C ARG A 205 -10.42 -15.56 9.73
N THR A 206 -9.24 -15.76 9.13
CA THR A 206 -9.00 -16.71 8.03
C THR A 206 -8.45 -18.02 8.57
#